data_AF-A0A948JBA2-F1
#
_entry.id   AF-A0A948JBA2-F1
#
_cell.length_a   1.000
_cell.length_b   1.000
_cell.length_c   1.000
_cell.angle_alpha   90.00
_cell.angle_beta   90.00
_cell.angle_gamma   90.00
#
_symmetry.space_group_name_H-M   'P 1'
#
loop_
_entity.id
_entity.type
_entity.pdbx_description
1 polymer ?
#
loop_
_entity_poly.entity_id
_entity_poly.type
_entity_poly.pdbx_seq_one_letter_code
_entity_poly.pdbx_strand_id
1 'polypeptide(L)'
;MPKKVLVMMLLVLMALAAFWFWPKAETAVAVVEQPQLEAIAEPQAKADVQTAAPVQMDQYQQEELQQSFSLLSQAYAAELSYPPYSRPLSAADHQLLNPNHFDTVALPLEGGASASLVLPKYRFSYPEAVVFTLVMDGLSPQDARAELREQQSGKVLAQADLTATPDSTEWPHQFDASENWDGAMELVVLFEAEGKTQQLQTGLDYSFPVATITGVGSSSSRGSDVVIPVELDVKKAGMYRLRANLFTQNKQPLAVLTAEGKLSEGSATLDLKAFKQVLQQQAGPYWLGTFVLELRSAMPGEANRYGNSKEPGFIVEAINFGQLSDEPFVLSDEEKQRLQFLQQLAGGK
;
A
#
# COMPACT_ATOMS: atom_id res chain seq x y z
N MET A 1 -52.75 25.54 43.82
CA MET A 1 -51.57 25.24 42.98
C MET A 1 -50.83 26.54 42.68
N PRO A 2 -49.50 26.61 42.83
CA PRO A 2 -48.75 27.85 42.65
C PRO A 2 -48.86 28.35 41.21
N LYS A 3 -49.08 29.65 41.00
CA LYS A 3 -49.13 30.28 39.66
C LYS A 3 -47.94 29.89 38.77
N LYS A 4 -46.77 29.59 39.37
CA LYS A 4 -45.57 29.11 38.68
C LYS A 4 -45.71 27.68 38.11
N VAL A 5 -46.46 26.80 38.78
CA VAL A 5 -46.72 25.42 38.32
C VAL A 5 -47.75 25.41 37.19
N LEU A 6 -48.75 26.29 37.25
CA LEU A 6 -49.74 26.44 36.18
C LEU A 6 -49.09 26.98 34.89
N VAL A 7 -48.20 27.98 35.02
CA VAL A 7 -47.43 28.52 33.89
C VAL A 7 -46.48 27.48 33.30
N MET A 8 -45.86 26.65 34.14
CA MET A 8 -44.97 25.59 33.66
C MET A 8 -45.74 24.46 32.96
N MET A 9 -46.92 24.08 33.45
CA MET A 9 -47.79 23.11 32.77
C MET A 9 -48.34 23.66 31.45
N LEU A 10 -48.68 24.96 31.39
CA LEU A 10 -49.15 25.60 30.16
C LEU A 10 -48.03 25.69 29.10
N LEU A 11 -46.78 25.94 29.53
CA LEU A 11 -45.60 25.92 28.64
C LEU A 11 -45.27 24.51 28.15
N VAL A 12 -45.42 23.48 28.98
CA VAL A 12 -45.22 22.09 28.57
C VAL A 12 -46.34 21.62 27.62
N LEU A 13 -47.59 22.04 27.84
CA LEU A 13 -48.70 21.77 26.90
C LEU A 13 -48.55 22.55 25.59
N MET A 14 -48.06 23.79 25.60
CA MET A 14 -47.72 24.51 24.37
C MET A 14 -46.53 23.88 23.64
N ALA A 15 -45.52 23.37 24.36
CA ALA A 15 -44.39 22.66 23.75
C ALA A 15 -44.83 21.32 23.13
N LEU A 16 -45.75 20.59 23.77
CA LEU A 16 -46.33 19.36 23.24
C LEU A 16 -47.28 19.62 22.05
N ALA A 17 -48.06 20.70 22.09
CA ALA A 17 -48.90 21.13 20.96
C ALA A 17 -48.06 21.64 19.78
N ALA A 18 -46.95 22.36 20.04
CA ALA A 18 -46.00 22.79 19.01
C ALA A 18 -45.19 21.62 18.42
N PHE A 19 -45.05 20.50 19.13
CA PHE A 19 -44.46 19.27 18.59
C PHE A 19 -45.43 18.51 17.67
N TRP A 20 -46.74 18.63 17.89
CA TRP A 20 -47.78 18.03 17.03
C TRP A 20 -48.18 18.91 15.84
N PHE A 21 -48.05 20.23 15.95
CA PHE A 21 -48.33 21.20 14.87
C PHE A 21 -47.06 21.87 14.32
N TRP A 22 -45.89 21.25 14.52
CA TRP A 22 -44.69 21.63 13.78
C TRP A 22 -45.00 21.43 12.30
N PRO A 23 -44.80 22.44 11.43
CA PRO A 23 -44.89 22.21 10.00
C PRO A 23 -43.91 21.09 9.73
N LYS A 24 -44.39 19.95 9.20
CA LYS A 24 -43.48 19.05 8.52
C LYS A 24 -42.86 19.95 7.47
N ALA A 25 -41.63 20.39 7.71
CA ALA A 25 -40.75 20.70 6.63
C ALA A 25 -40.89 19.47 5.74
N GLU A 26 -41.42 19.67 4.54
CA GLU A 26 -41.06 18.78 3.46
C GLU A 26 -39.54 18.83 3.49
N THR A 27 -38.97 17.86 4.19
CA THR A 27 -37.70 17.30 3.82
C THR A 27 -37.85 17.13 2.33
N ALA A 28 -37.16 17.98 1.58
CA ALA A 28 -36.69 17.62 0.27
C ALA A 28 -35.94 16.31 0.51
N VAL A 29 -36.70 15.22 0.44
CA VAL A 29 -36.17 13.94 0.05
C VAL A 29 -35.54 14.28 -1.28
N ALA A 30 -34.22 14.33 -1.32
CA ALA A 30 -33.55 13.96 -2.55
C ALA A 30 -34.08 12.57 -2.84
N VAL A 31 -35.14 12.52 -3.65
CA VAL A 31 -35.58 11.32 -4.33
C VAL A 31 -34.35 10.95 -5.13
N VAL A 32 -33.55 10.02 -4.61
CA VAL A 32 -32.91 9.07 -5.51
C VAL A 32 -34.11 8.38 -6.14
N GLU A 33 -34.45 8.83 -7.34
CA GLU A 33 -35.30 8.08 -8.23
C GLU A 33 -34.71 6.68 -8.23
N GLN A 34 -35.40 5.71 -7.60
CA GLN A 34 -35.38 4.40 -8.19
C GLN A 34 -35.76 4.65 -9.65
N PRO A 35 -34.95 4.26 -10.63
CA PRO A 35 -35.38 4.37 -12.00
C PRO A 35 -36.62 3.50 -12.12
N GLN A 36 -37.80 4.14 -12.05
CA GLN A 36 -38.94 3.63 -12.75
C GLN A 36 -38.46 3.53 -14.19
N LEU A 37 -38.51 2.32 -14.71
CA LEU A 37 -38.58 2.08 -16.14
C LEU A 37 -39.83 2.84 -16.62
N GLU A 38 -39.68 4.16 -16.84
CA GLU A 38 -40.44 4.83 -17.87
C GLU A 38 -40.23 3.96 -19.10
N ALA A 39 -41.36 3.42 -19.57
CA ALA A 39 -41.41 2.74 -20.84
C ALA A 39 -40.64 3.63 -21.82
N ILE A 40 -39.49 3.13 -22.24
CA ILE A 40 -38.64 3.76 -23.23
C ILE A 40 -39.58 4.16 -24.35
N ALA A 41 -39.84 5.46 -24.49
CA ALA A 41 -40.42 5.98 -25.70
C ALA A 41 -39.56 5.39 -26.81
N GLU A 42 -40.21 4.62 -27.71
CA GLU A 42 -39.52 4.00 -28.84
C GLU A 42 -38.52 5.01 -29.40
N PRO A 43 -37.24 4.64 -29.57
CA PRO A 43 -36.28 5.53 -30.19
C PRO A 43 -36.70 5.74 -31.65
N GLN A 44 -37.54 6.74 -31.89
CA GLN A 44 -37.67 7.40 -33.18
C GLN A 44 -36.57 8.46 -33.30
N ALA A 45 -35.35 7.96 -33.21
CA ALA A 45 -34.22 8.55 -33.90
C ALA A 45 -33.40 7.36 -34.37
N LYS A 46 -33.47 7.08 -35.68
CA LYS A 46 -32.45 6.29 -36.36
C LYS A 46 -31.13 7.03 -36.23
N ALA A 47 -30.48 6.91 -35.07
CA ALA A 47 -29.05 7.02 -35.00
C ALA A 47 -28.55 5.73 -35.63
N ASP A 48 -28.09 5.84 -36.87
CA ASP A 48 -27.26 4.80 -37.47
C ASP A 48 -26.18 4.45 -36.45
N VAL A 49 -26.29 3.27 -35.84
CA VAL A 49 -25.12 2.58 -35.33
C VAL A 49 -24.31 2.30 -36.59
N GLN A 50 -23.48 3.26 -36.98
CA GLN A 50 -22.32 2.95 -37.80
C GLN A 50 -21.59 1.90 -36.99
N THR A 51 -21.77 0.65 -37.39
CA THR A 51 -20.92 -0.45 -37.01
C THR A 51 -19.53 0.05 -37.31
N ALA A 52 -18.77 0.43 -36.28
CA ALA A 52 -17.37 0.74 -36.48
C ALA A 52 -16.79 -0.46 -37.22
N ALA A 53 -16.29 -0.23 -38.44
CA ALA A 53 -15.69 -1.30 -39.23
C ALA A 53 -14.68 -2.01 -38.33
N PRO A 54 -14.64 -3.35 -38.31
CA PRO A 54 -13.62 -4.06 -37.57
C PRO A 54 -12.27 -3.47 -37.98
N VAL A 55 -11.50 -2.99 -37.00
CA VAL A 55 -10.14 -2.52 -37.25
C VAL A 55 -9.42 -3.68 -37.91
N GLN A 56 -9.12 -3.53 -39.21
CA GLN A 56 -8.37 -4.54 -39.94
C GLN A 56 -6.95 -4.48 -39.38
N MET A 57 -6.69 -5.30 -38.37
CA MET A 57 -5.32 -5.59 -37.96
C MET A 57 -4.67 -6.40 -39.07
N ASP A 58 -3.51 -5.96 -39.51
CA ASP A 58 -2.71 -6.76 -40.41
C ASP A 58 -2.23 -8.03 -39.69
N GLN A 59 -1.75 -9.00 -40.48
CA GLN A 59 -1.30 -10.28 -39.95
C GLN A 59 -0.16 -10.11 -38.93
N TYR A 60 0.69 -9.10 -39.10
CA TYR A 60 1.83 -8.84 -38.23
C TYR A 60 1.37 -8.35 -36.85
N GLN A 61 0.39 -7.44 -36.81
CA GLN A 61 -0.25 -6.96 -35.58
C GLN A 61 -1.01 -8.09 -34.86
N GLN A 62 -1.65 -9.00 -35.60
CA GLN A 62 -2.31 -10.18 -35.03
C GLN A 62 -1.30 -11.15 -34.40
N GLU A 63 -0.15 -11.37 -35.04
CA GLU A 63 0.92 -12.22 -34.53
C GLU A 63 1.57 -11.62 -33.27
N GLU A 64 1.87 -10.31 -33.25
CA GLU A 64 2.40 -9.60 -32.07
C GLU A 64 1.42 -9.66 -30.88
N LEU A 65 0.13 -9.51 -31.15
CA LEU A 65 -0.91 -9.60 -30.12
C LEU A 65 -1.02 -11.02 -29.54
N GLN A 66 -0.99 -12.06 -30.39
CA GLN A 66 -0.99 -13.45 -29.93
C GLN A 66 0.28 -13.78 -29.12
N GLN A 67 1.45 -13.29 -29.53
CA GLN A 67 2.69 -13.43 -28.77
C GLN A 67 2.57 -12.77 -27.40
N SER A 68 1.98 -11.57 -27.33
CA SER A 68 1.73 -10.88 -26.07
C SER A 68 0.82 -11.68 -25.14
N PHE A 69 -0.27 -12.24 -25.66
CA PHE A 69 -1.14 -13.14 -24.90
C PHE A 69 -0.46 -14.45 -24.50
N SER A 70 0.42 -15.00 -25.34
CA SER A 70 1.20 -16.20 -25.02
C SER A 70 2.10 -15.95 -23.81
N LEU A 71 2.85 -14.85 -23.82
CA LEU A 71 3.69 -14.43 -22.70
C LEU A 71 2.86 -14.23 -21.41
N LEU A 72 1.72 -13.53 -21.52
CA LEU A 72 0.81 -13.32 -20.39
C LEU A 72 0.25 -14.64 -19.85
N SER A 73 -0.15 -15.56 -20.73
CA SER A 73 -0.70 -16.87 -20.33
C SER A 73 0.34 -17.74 -19.62
N GLN A 74 1.60 -17.70 -20.07
CA GLN A 74 2.71 -18.44 -19.46
C GLN A 74 3.05 -17.86 -18.09
N ALA A 75 3.12 -16.53 -17.98
CA ALA A 75 3.35 -15.86 -16.71
C ALA A 75 2.23 -16.17 -15.70
N TYR A 76 0.97 -16.12 -16.15
CA TYR A 76 -0.18 -16.45 -15.30
C TYR A 76 -0.18 -17.93 -14.87
N ALA A 77 0.10 -18.87 -15.79
CA ALA A 77 0.22 -20.29 -15.46
C ALA A 77 1.33 -20.57 -14.43
N ALA A 78 2.47 -19.87 -14.53
CA ALA A 78 3.55 -19.99 -13.56
C ALA A 78 3.12 -19.48 -12.17
N GLU A 79 2.38 -18.37 -12.09
CA GLU A 79 1.86 -17.84 -10.83
C GLU A 79 0.86 -18.80 -10.18
N LEU A 80 0.02 -19.46 -10.98
CA LEU A 80 -0.95 -20.47 -10.55
C LEU A 80 -0.33 -21.78 -10.03
N SER A 81 0.99 -21.95 -10.11
CA SER A 81 1.66 -23.14 -9.55
C SER A 81 1.74 -23.12 -8.02
N TYR A 82 1.46 -21.97 -7.40
CA TYR A 82 1.55 -21.76 -5.96
C TYR A 82 0.28 -21.09 -5.44
N PRO A 83 -0.10 -21.32 -4.17
CA PRO A 83 -1.20 -20.58 -3.59
C PRO A 83 -0.86 -19.09 -3.48
N PRO A 84 -1.83 -18.17 -3.65
CA PRO A 84 -1.59 -16.72 -3.66
C PRO A 84 -1.04 -16.18 -2.33
N TYR A 85 -1.23 -16.90 -1.24
CA TYR A 85 -0.69 -16.55 0.08
C TYR A 85 0.79 -16.94 0.26
N SER A 86 1.39 -17.73 -0.65
CA SER A 86 2.76 -18.22 -0.54
C SER A 86 3.41 -18.34 -1.92
N ARG A 87 3.96 -17.24 -2.42
CA ARG A 87 4.61 -17.18 -3.73
C ARG A 87 6.12 -17.26 -3.58
N PRO A 88 6.84 -18.08 -4.36
CA PRO A 88 8.29 -18.13 -4.30
C PRO A 88 8.92 -16.76 -4.60
N LEU A 89 10.08 -16.50 -4.00
CA LEU A 89 10.89 -15.32 -4.27
C LEU A 89 12.25 -15.74 -4.81
N SER A 90 12.77 -14.90 -5.70
CA SER A 90 14.13 -14.94 -6.20
C SER A 90 14.87 -13.65 -5.84
N ALA A 91 16.19 -13.63 -6.00
CA ALA A 91 16.98 -12.41 -5.83
C ALA A 91 16.61 -11.30 -6.84
N ALA A 92 15.98 -11.65 -7.97
CA ALA A 92 15.55 -10.69 -8.99
C ALA A 92 14.28 -9.92 -8.58
N ASP A 93 13.55 -10.36 -7.55
CA ASP A 93 12.30 -9.77 -7.10
C ASP A 93 12.52 -8.52 -6.21
N HIS A 94 13.35 -7.59 -6.68
CA HIS A 94 13.84 -6.44 -5.90
C HIS A 94 12.72 -5.62 -5.24
N GLN A 95 11.60 -5.38 -5.95
CA GLN A 95 10.46 -4.62 -5.44
C GLN A 95 9.73 -5.33 -4.28
N LEU A 96 9.64 -6.66 -4.32
CA LEU A 96 9.03 -7.44 -3.24
C LEU A 96 9.99 -7.57 -2.05
N LEU A 97 11.28 -7.67 -2.34
CA LEU A 97 12.33 -7.73 -1.33
C LEU A 97 12.53 -6.39 -0.61
N ASN A 98 12.22 -5.27 -1.27
CA ASN A 98 12.41 -3.91 -0.76
C ASN A 98 11.19 -3.01 -1.07
N PRO A 99 10.00 -3.29 -0.50
CA PRO A 99 8.75 -2.61 -0.83
C PRO A 99 8.65 -1.18 -0.28
N ASN A 100 9.66 -0.72 0.47
CA ASN A 100 9.76 0.66 0.96
C ASN A 100 11.05 1.33 0.46
N HIS A 101 11.67 0.81 -0.60
CA HIS A 101 12.88 1.39 -1.19
C HIS A 101 12.59 2.76 -1.80
N PHE A 102 13.55 3.66 -1.70
CA PHE A 102 13.52 4.97 -2.32
C PHE A 102 14.47 4.99 -3.52
N ASP A 103 13.92 5.23 -4.72
CA ASP A 103 14.71 5.35 -5.94
C ASP A 103 15.27 6.76 -6.07
N THR A 104 16.60 6.87 -6.04
CA THR A 104 17.30 8.17 -6.14
C THR A 104 17.39 8.62 -7.59
N VAL A 105 17.09 9.90 -7.85
CA VAL A 105 17.26 10.54 -9.15
C VAL A 105 18.21 11.72 -9.01
N ALA A 106 19.24 11.76 -9.86
CA ALA A 106 20.18 12.87 -9.92
C ALA A 106 19.67 13.96 -10.88
N LEU A 107 19.66 15.20 -10.41
CA LEU A 107 19.46 16.39 -11.23
C LEU A 107 20.80 16.76 -11.87
N PRO A 108 20.95 16.63 -13.20
CA PRO A 108 22.14 17.11 -13.89
C PRO A 108 22.15 18.64 -13.88
N LEU A 109 23.34 19.21 -13.66
CA LEU A 109 23.59 20.65 -13.65
C LEU A 109 24.61 21.00 -14.75
N GLU A 110 24.83 22.30 -14.93
CA GLU A 110 25.86 22.81 -15.83
C GLU A 110 27.27 22.32 -15.41
N GLY A 111 28.21 22.31 -16.35
CA GLY A 111 29.59 21.87 -16.08
C GLY A 111 29.78 20.37 -15.78
N GLY A 112 28.73 19.55 -15.90
CA GLY A 112 28.78 18.11 -15.58
C GLY A 112 28.61 17.81 -14.08
N ALA A 113 28.23 18.82 -13.29
CA ALA A 113 27.86 18.65 -11.89
C ALA A 113 26.48 17.97 -11.77
N SER A 114 26.18 17.43 -10.59
CA SER A 114 24.86 16.88 -10.28
C SER A 114 24.53 16.98 -8.81
N ALA A 115 23.23 17.04 -8.50
CA ALA A 115 22.74 17.00 -7.14
C ALA A 115 21.60 15.98 -7.01
N SER A 116 21.52 15.28 -5.88
CA SER A 116 20.44 14.31 -5.61
C SER A 116 20.06 14.28 -4.13
N LEU A 117 18.83 13.84 -3.87
CA LEU A 117 18.35 13.55 -2.51
C LEU A 117 18.27 12.04 -2.34
N VAL A 118 18.97 11.53 -1.34
CA VAL A 118 18.98 10.10 -0.98
C VAL A 118 18.24 9.93 0.33
N LEU A 119 17.21 9.08 0.33
CA LEU A 119 16.50 8.65 1.53
C LEU A 119 16.67 7.14 1.68
N PRO A 120 16.70 6.59 2.92
CA PRO A 120 16.75 5.15 3.11
C PRO A 120 15.43 4.46 2.73
N LYS A 121 14.32 5.22 2.79
CA LYS A 121 12.95 4.75 2.51
C LYS A 121 12.03 5.93 2.21
N TYR A 122 10.88 5.67 1.60
CA TYR A 122 9.90 6.72 1.29
C TYR A 122 8.73 6.79 2.28
N ARG A 123 8.43 5.70 3.02
CA ARG A 123 7.44 5.70 4.11
C ARG A 123 8.11 5.68 5.47
N PHE A 124 7.79 6.68 6.27
CA PHE A 124 8.21 6.83 7.66
C PHE A 124 7.01 6.68 8.58
N SER A 125 7.27 6.33 9.84
CA SER A 125 6.22 6.18 10.84
C SER A 125 6.62 6.81 12.15
N TYR A 126 5.71 7.52 12.82
CA TYR A 126 6.00 8.08 14.15
C TYR A 126 6.42 6.97 15.14
N PRO A 127 7.48 7.17 15.95
CA PRO A 127 8.27 8.40 16.17
C PRO A 127 9.61 8.42 15.40
N GLU A 128 9.70 7.85 14.21
CA GLU A 128 10.93 7.86 13.40
C GLU A 128 11.25 9.26 12.87
N ALA A 129 12.52 9.68 12.97
CA ALA A 129 12.97 10.89 12.29
C ALA A 129 12.96 10.70 10.77
N VAL A 130 12.68 11.78 10.04
CA VAL A 130 12.85 11.82 8.59
C VAL A 130 14.31 12.11 8.29
N VAL A 131 15.05 11.10 7.82
CA VAL A 131 16.47 11.20 7.51
C VAL A 131 16.69 11.25 6.00
N PHE A 132 17.62 12.09 5.56
CA PHE A 132 18.00 12.21 4.15
C PHE A 132 19.46 12.64 4.01
N THR A 133 20.01 12.45 2.82
CA THR A 133 21.35 12.94 2.45
C THR A 133 21.24 13.73 1.15
N LEU A 134 21.69 14.98 1.18
CA LEU A 134 21.94 15.75 -0.04
C LEU A 134 23.32 15.33 -0.58
N VAL A 135 23.36 14.82 -1.81
CA VAL A 135 24.59 14.45 -2.50
C VAL A 135 24.85 15.46 -3.61
N MET A 136 26.01 16.11 -3.59
CA MET A 136 26.40 17.12 -4.57
C MET A 136 27.77 16.78 -5.17
N ASP A 137 27.78 16.40 -6.44
CA ASP A 137 28.98 16.05 -7.19
C ASP A 137 29.38 17.19 -8.13
N GLY A 138 30.67 17.55 -8.12
CA GLY A 138 31.20 18.62 -8.98
C GLY A 138 30.80 20.04 -8.56
N LEU A 139 30.21 20.21 -7.37
CA LEU A 139 29.86 21.51 -6.79
C LEU A 139 30.78 21.86 -5.61
N SER A 140 31.08 23.15 -5.45
CA SER A 140 31.68 23.65 -4.21
C SER A 140 30.62 23.72 -3.11
N PRO A 141 30.98 23.51 -1.83
CA PRO A 141 30.06 23.73 -0.73
C PRO A 141 29.41 25.11 -0.74
N GLN A 142 28.08 25.16 -0.78
CA GLN A 142 27.27 26.39 -0.69
C GLN A 142 26.19 26.28 0.38
N ASP A 143 25.58 27.42 0.73
CA ASP A 143 24.42 27.41 1.60
C ASP A 143 23.27 26.64 0.93
N ALA A 144 22.76 25.64 1.64
CA ALA A 144 21.58 24.89 1.24
C ALA A 144 20.55 24.93 2.37
N ARG A 145 19.27 24.95 2.03
CA ARG A 145 18.17 24.92 2.98
C ARG A 145 17.24 23.78 2.63
N ALA A 146 16.93 22.96 3.62
CA ALA A 146 15.93 21.92 3.52
C ALA A 146 14.62 22.38 4.17
N GLU A 147 13.51 22.03 3.56
CA GLU A 147 12.16 22.21 4.07
C GLU A 147 11.38 20.92 3.91
N LEU A 148 10.74 20.48 4.98
CA LEU A 148 9.72 19.43 4.93
C LEU A 148 8.35 20.10 4.89
N ARG A 149 7.56 19.81 3.87
CA ARG A 149 6.27 20.45 3.59
C ARG A 149 5.15 19.42 3.53
N GLU A 150 3.94 19.83 3.89
CA GLU A 150 2.74 19.05 3.58
C GLU A 150 2.46 19.13 2.07
N GLN A 151 2.30 18.00 1.39
CA GLN A 151 2.24 17.97 -0.08
C GLN A 151 1.01 18.69 -0.65
N GLN A 152 -0.12 18.67 0.04
CA GLN A 152 -1.37 19.26 -0.48
C GLN A 152 -1.44 20.78 -0.28
N SER A 153 -1.06 21.28 0.90
CA SER A 153 -1.15 22.72 1.21
C SER A 153 0.13 23.50 0.92
N GLY A 154 1.27 22.80 0.77
CA GLY A 154 2.60 23.42 0.72
C GLY A 154 3.06 24.02 2.05
N LYS A 155 2.32 23.80 3.14
CA LYS A 155 2.67 24.31 4.47
C LYS A 155 4.00 23.72 4.92
N VAL A 156 4.95 24.58 5.27
CA VAL A 156 6.23 24.18 5.88
C VAL A 156 5.98 23.59 7.27
N LEU A 157 6.39 22.34 7.45
CA LEU A 157 6.28 21.57 8.69
C LEU A 157 7.58 21.64 9.50
N ALA A 158 8.73 21.62 8.84
CA ALA A 158 10.05 21.79 9.41
C ALA A 158 11.01 22.39 8.38
N GLN A 159 12.06 23.04 8.86
CA GLN A 159 13.10 23.63 8.00
C GLN A 159 14.45 23.62 8.72
N ALA A 160 15.53 23.53 7.95
CA ALA A 160 16.90 23.60 8.44
C ALA A 160 17.84 24.14 7.38
N ASP A 161 18.82 24.93 7.80
CA ASP A 161 19.98 25.21 6.97
C ASP A 161 20.93 24.00 7.04
N LEU A 162 21.38 23.54 5.88
CA LEU A 162 22.27 22.39 5.74
C LEU A 162 23.71 22.88 5.75
N THR A 163 24.50 22.34 6.67
CA THR A 163 25.93 22.64 6.75
C THR A 163 26.70 21.64 5.91
N ALA A 164 27.53 22.16 5.03
CA ALA A 164 28.49 21.35 4.30
C ALA A 164 29.38 20.53 5.24
N THR A 165 29.55 19.25 4.94
CA THR A 165 30.64 18.49 5.54
C THR A 165 31.91 18.82 4.76
N PRO A 166 32.97 19.36 5.41
CA PRO A 166 34.22 19.66 4.72
C PRO A 166 34.76 18.44 3.99
N ASP A 167 35.20 18.63 2.75
CA ASP A 167 35.76 17.58 1.88
C ASP A 167 34.81 16.40 1.58
N SER A 168 33.49 16.57 1.76
CA SER A 168 32.46 15.57 1.46
C SER A 168 31.42 16.09 0.48
N THR A 169 31.02 15.23 -0.45
CA THR A 169 29.87 15.44 -1.34
C THR A 169 28.54 15.06 -0.68
N GLU A 170 28.58 14.38 0.46
CA GLU A 170 27.41 13.88 1.20
C GLU A 170 27.10 14.71 2.43
N TRP A 171 25.88 15.25 2.49
CA TRP A 171 25.41 16.19 3.49
C TRP A 171 24.18 15.58 4.19
N PRO A 172 24.39 14.71 5.20
CA PRO A 172 23.32 14.03 5.90
C PRO A 172 22.59 14.99 6.84
N HIS A 173 21.27 14.85 6.91
CA HIS A 173 20.43 15.61 7.84
C HIS A 173 19.22 14.80 8.30
N GLN A 174 18.62 15.23 9.40
CA GLN A 174 17.39 14.65 9.93
C GLN A 174 16.43 15.72 10.45
N PHE A 175 15.15 15.53 10.21
CA PHE A 175 14.09 16.23 10.94
C PHE A 175 13.54 15.31 12.01
N ASP A 176 13.57 15.76 13.27
CA ASP A 176 13.03 15.01 14.40
C ASP A 176 11.52 14.79 14.24
N ALA A 177 11.06 13.58 14.58
CA ALA A 177 9.66 13.21 14.52
C ALA A 177 8.76 14.20 15.24
N SER A 178 7.60 14.48 14.64
CA SER A 178 6.58 15.33 15.25
C SER A 178 5.21 14.67 15.21
N GLU A 179 4.41 14.90 16.25
CA GLU A 179 3.05 14.35 16.36
C GLU A 179 2.04 15.04 15.43
N ASN A 180 2.40 16.20 14.88
CA ASN A 180 1.57 16.92 13.91
C ASN A 180 1.79 16.49 12.45
N TRP A 181 2.62 15.47 12.23
CA TRP A 181 2.92 14.92 10.91
C TRP A 181 2.02 13.72 10.62
N ASP A 182 1.15 13.84 9.61
CA ASP A 182 0.37 12.72 9.07
C ASP A 182 0.03 12.96 7.59
N GLY A 183 0.27 11.96 6.75
CA GLY A 183 0.00 11.98 5.32
C GLY A 183 1.22 12.23 4.44
N ALA A 184 0.92 12.60 3.19
CA ALA A 184 1.91 12.81 2.14
C ALA A 184 2.64 14.15 2.33
N MET A 185 3.96 14.09 2.21
CA MET A 185 4.88 15.19 2.44
C MET A 185 5.84 15.35 1.27
N GLU A 186 6.43 16.53 1.18
CA GLU A 186 7.45 16.86 0.19
C GLU A 186 8.69 17.37 0.92
N LEU A 187 9.83 16.75 0.67
CA LEU A 187 11.13 17.25 1.07
C LEU A 187 11.67 18.11 -0.07
N VAL A 188 11.88 19.39 0.20
CA VAL A 188 12.41 20.38 -0.74
C VAL A 188 13.77 20.84 -0.25
N VAL A 189 14.77 20.84 -1.12
CA VAL A 189 16.09 21.43 -0.85
C VAL A 189 16.39 22.52 -1.86
N LEU A 190 16.63 23.72 -1.34
CA LEU A 190 17.03 24.90 -2.10
C LEU A 190 18.51 25.14 -1.89
N PHE A 191 19.25 25.36 -2.97
CA PHE A 191 20.69 25.66 -2.89
C PHE A 191 21.10 26.55 -4.06
N GLU A 192 22.18 27.29 -3.90
CA GLU A 192 22.75 28.09 -4.98
C GLU A 192 23.74 27.25 -5.80
N ALA A 193 23.64 27.33 -7.13
CA ALA A 193 24.63 26.80 -8.06
C ALA A 193 24.80 27.77 -9.22
N GLU A 194 26.05 28.16 -9.50
CA GLU A 194 26.39 29.09 -10.60
C GLU A 194 25.60 30.41 -10.59
N GLY A 195 25.29 30.92 -9.39
CA GLY A 195 24.52 32.16 -9.21
C GLY A 195 23.03 32.04 -9.54
N LYS A 196 22.50 30.82 -9.64
CA LYS A 196 21.07 30.51 -9.77
C LYS A 196 20.63 29.63 -8.61
N THR A 197 19.49 29.95 -8.02
CA THR A 197 18.81 29.07 -7.07
C THR A 197 18.32 27.81 -7.79
N GLN A 198 18.75 26.65 -7.31
CA GLN A 198 18.30 25.33 -7.72
C GLN A 198 17.34 24.76 -6.68
N GLN A 199 16.43 23.90 -7.12
CA GLN A 199 15.47 23.21 -6.27
C GLN A 199 15.49 21.71 -6.57
N LEU A 200 15.75 20.92 -5.53
CA LEU A 200 15.48 19.49 -5.50
C LEU A 200 14.22 19.24 -4.69
N GLN A 201 13.39 18.29 -5.13
CA GLN A 201 12.21 17.91 -4.40
C GLN A 201 11.95 16.42 -4.53
N THR A 202 11.44 15.82 -3.46
CA THR A 202 10.97 14.43 -3.48
C THR A 202 9.81 14.22 -2.51
N GLY A 203 8.92 13.30 -2.86
CA GLY A 203 7.77 12.93 -2.04
C GLY A 203 8.12 11.84 -1.02
N LEU A 204 7.48 11.90 0.14
CA LEU A 204 7.52 10.86 1.16
C LEU A 204 6.18 10.81 1.91
N ASP A 205 5.88 9.67 2.52
CA ASP A 205 4.71 9.53 3.40
C ASP A 205 5.17 9.42 4.86
N TYR A 206 4.44 10.08 5.75
CA TYR A 206 4.65 9.97 7.19
C TYR A 206 3.31 9.68 7.86
N SER A 207 3.22 8.68 8.73
CA SER A 207 1.95 8.38 9.39
C SER A 207 2.14 7.78 10.78
N PHE A 208 1.10 7.85 11.61
CA PHE A 208 1.04 7.06 12.83
C PHE A 208 0.78 5.59 12.48
N PRO A 209 1.54 4.64 13.06
CA PRO A 209 1.33 3.23 12.80
C PRO A 209 -0.05 2.79 13.31
N VAL A 210 -0.89 2.26 12.43
CA VAL A 210 -2.23 1.77 12.80
C VAL A 210 -2.20 0.43 13.54
N ALA A 211 -1.08 -0.27 13.47
CA ALA A 211 -0.77 -1.47 14.23
C ALA A 211 0.75 -1.68 14.27
N THR A 212 1.24 -2.41 15.26
CA THR A 212 2.65 -2.77 15.40
C THR A 212 2.82 -4.28 15.46
N ILE A 213 3.71 -4.83 14.64
CA ILE A 213 4.14 -6.23 14.77
C ILE A 213 5.05 -6.35 15.98
N THR A 214 4.64 -7.16 16.95
CA THR A 214 5.35 -7.32 18.23
C THR A 214 6.20 -8.58 18.28
N GLY A 215 5.89 -9.58 17.45
CA GLY A 215 6.56 -10.88 17.47
C GLY A 215 5.96 -11.89 16.51
N VAL A 216 6.48 -13.11 16.58
CA VAL A 216 5.92 -14.30 15.96
C VAL A 216 5.72 -15.37 17.02
N GLY A 217 4.57 -16.06 16.98
CA GLY A 217 4.27 -17.18 17.84
C GLY A 217 4.89 -18.49 17.35
N SER A 218 4.67 -19.57 18.09
CA SER A 218 5.13 -20.91 17.71
C SER A 218 4.46 -21.36 16.42
N SER A 219 5.28 -21.77 15.44
CA SER A 219 4.79 -22.25 14.16
C SER A 219 4.21 -23.65 14.27
N SER A 220 3.25 -23.96 13.40
CA SER A 220 2.57 -25.27 13.37
C SER A 220 2.35 -25.77 11.96
N SER A 221 2.22 -27.09 11.80
CA SER A 221 1.93 -27.74 10.51
C SER A 221 0.42 -27.88 10.34
N ARG A 222 -0.13 -27.46 9.19
CA ARG A 222 -1.54 -27.64 8.83
C ARG A 222 -1.64 -28.04 7.36
N GLY A 223 -1.92 -29.32 7.11
CA GLY A 223 -1.91 -29.86 5.74
C GLY A 223 -0.53 -29.68 5.12
N SER A 224 -0.48 -29.05 3.94
CA SER A 224 0.76 -28.72 3.23
C SER A 224 1.36 -27.36 3.62
N ASP A 225 0.78 -26.67 4.61
CA ASP A 225 1.24 -25.34 5.03
C ASP A 225 1.94 -25.37 6.40
N VAL A 226 2.94 -24.51 6.51
CA VAL A 226 3.50 -24.03 7.78
C VAL A 226 2.75 -22.77 8.18
N VAL A 227 2.05 -22.81 9.30
CA VAL A 227 1.32 -21.68 9.85
C VAL A 227 2.22 -20.94 10.84
N ILE A 228 2.46 -19.67 10.56
CA ILE A 228 3.31 -18.75 11.34
C ILE A 228 2.41 -17.65 11.92
N PRO A 229 2.05 -17.72 13.21
CA PRO A 229 1.21 -16.71 13.85
C PRO A 229 2.03 -15.42 14.03
N VAL A 230 1.60 -14.31 13.43
CA VAL A 230 2.22 -13.00 13.62
C VAL A 230 1.44 -12.23 14.68
N GLU A 231 2.13 -11.80 15.73
CA GLU A 231 1.53 -11.09 16.86
C GLU A 231 1.52 -9.57 16.60
N LEU A 232 0.37 -8.96 16.86
CA LEU A 232 0.07 -7.57 16.52
C LEU A 232 -0.51 -6.83 17.74
N ASP A 233 -0.11 -5.58 17.91
CA ASP A 233 -0.79 -4.59 18.76
C ASP A 233 -1.50 -3.58 17.85
N VAL A 234 -2.83 -3.69 17.76
CA VAL A 234 -3.67 -2.97 16.80
C VAL A 234 -4.23 -1.70 17.44
N LYS A 235 -3.98 -0.54 16.81
CA LYS A 235 -4.45 0.77 17.28
C LYS A 235 -5.75 1.22 16.63
N LYS A 236 -6.06 0.71 15.43
CA LYS A 236 -7.31 0.99 14.71
C LYS A 236 -7.91 -0.30 14.18
N ALA A 237 -9.16 -0.61 14.53
CA ALA A 237 -9.85 -1.79 14.00
C ALA A 237 -10.09 -1.67 12.48
N GLY A 238 -10.07 -2.80 11.78
CA GLY A 238 -10.36 -2.82 10.34
C GLY A 238 -9.90 -4.06 9.62
N MET A 239 -9.89 -4.01 8.28
CA MET A 239 -9.41 -5.10 7.44
C MET A 239 -7.93 -4.90 7.14
N TYR A 240 -7.09 -5.81 7.60
CA TYR A 240 -5.65 -5.73 7.42
C TYR A 240 -5.18 -6.69 6.34
N ARG A 241 -4.12 -6.28 5.64
CA ARG A 241 -3.27 -7.14 4.82
C ARG A 241 -1.86 -7.10 5.39
N LEU A 242 -1.31 -8.26 5.71
CA LEU A 242 0.10 -8.41 6.07
C LEU A 242 0.81 -9.12 4.93
N ARG A 243 1.91 -8.53 4.48
CA ARG A 243 2.91 -9.19 3.65
C ARG A 243 4.23 -9.27 4.39
N ALA A 244 4.91 -10.38 4.25
CA ALA A 244 6.25 -10.59 4.80
C ALA A 244 7.03 -11.54 3.90
N ASN A 245 8.34 -11.36 3.86
CA ASN A 245 9.24 -12.23 3.12
C ASN A 245 9.85 -13.26 4.07
N LEU A 246 9.79 -14.52 3.65
CA LEU A 246 10.41 -15.64 4.31
C LEU A 246 11.77 -15.91 3.66
N PHE A 247 12.80 -16.03 4.49
CA PHE A 247 14.16 -16.29 4.09
C PHE A 247 14.72 -17.50 4.83
N THR A 248 15.72 -18.13 4.23
CA THR A 248 16.59 -19.08 4.95
C THR A 248 17.32 -18.38 6.09
N GLN A 249 17.91 -19.16 7.00
CA GLN A 249 18.78 -18.61 8.05
C GLN A 249 19.93 -17.73 7.50
N ASN A 250 20.43 -18.06 6.30
CA ASN A 250 21.47 -17.32 5.60
C ASN A 250 20.93 -16.17 4.73
N LYS A 251 19.69 -15.71 4.98
CA LYS A 251 19.03 -14.58 4.30
C LYS A 251 18.81 -14.77 2.79
N GLN A 252 18.81 -16.02 2.31
CA GLN A 252 18.39 -16.30 0.94
C GLN A 252 16.85 -16.28 0.84
N PRO A 253 16.27 -15.60 -0.15
CA PRO A 253 14.82 -15.50 -0.27
C PRO A 253 14.20 -16.86 -0.59
N LEU A 254 13.07 -17.16 0.07
CA LEU A 254 12.27 -18.37 -0.19
C LEU A 254 10.92 -17.99 -0.79
N ALA A 255 10.17 -17.10 -0.12
CA ALA A 255 8.82 -16.76 -0.52
C ALA A 255 8.34 -15.42 0.05
N VAL A 256 7.37 -14.81 -0.62
CA VAL A 256 6.53 -13.76 -0.06
C VAL A 256 5.25 -14.41 0.45
N LEU A 257 4.93 -14.14 1.70
CA LEU A 257 3.75 -14.62 2.38
C LEU A 257 2.74 -13.49 2.50
N THR A 258 1.48 -13.76 2.20
CA THR A 258 0.39 -12.78 2.32
C THR A 258 -0.75 -13.34 3.13
N ALA A 259 -1.25 -12.57 4.08
CA ALA A 259 -2.48 -12.88 4.81
C ALA A 259 -3.37 -11.64 4.89
N GLU A 260 -4.68 -11.87 4.90
CA GLU A 260 -5.70 -10.84 5.10
C GLU A 260 -6.62 -11.25 6.25
N GLY A 261 -7.06 -10.28 7.03
CA GLY A 261 -7.93 -10.55 8.17
C GLY A 261 -8.50 -9.30 8.79
N LYS A 262 -9.72 -9.42 9.32
CA LYS A 262 -10.35 -8.35 10.11
C LYS A 262 -9.80 -8.39 11.53
N LEU A 263 -9.22 -7.29 11.98
CA LEU A 263 -8.63 -7.15 13.31
C LEU A 263 -9.41 -6.14 14.14
N SER A 264 -9.57 -6.46 15.43
CA SER A 264 -10.06 -5.54 16.45
C SER A 264 -8.88 -4.79 17.08
N GLU A 265 -9.16 -3.68 17.78
CA GLU A 265 -8.17 -2.96 18.56
C GLU A 265 -7.62 -3.81 19.73
N GLY A 266 -6.35 -3.59 20.08
CA GLY A 266 -5.62 -4.34 21.08
C GLY A 266 -4.80 -5.50 20.49
N SER A 267 -4.52 -6.51 21.32
CA SER A 267 -3.72 -7.66 20.90
C SER A 267 -4.48 -8.55 19.91
N ALA A 268 -3.83 -8.86 18.79
CA ALA A 268 -4.38 -9.72 17.75
C ALA A 268 -3.29 -10.59 17.12
N THR A 269 -3.73 -11.59 16.35
CA THR A 269 -2.84 -12.47 15.59
C THR A 269 -3.31 -12.55 14.15
N LEU A 270 -2.36 -12.59 13.22
CA LEU A 270 -2.62 -12.87 11.82
C LEU A 270 -1.71 -14.01 11.34
N ASP A 271 -2.31 -15.07 10.82
CA ASP A 271 -1.58 -16.28 10.41
C ASP A 271 -1.03 -16.14 8.99
N LEU A 272 0.29 -16.07 8.86
CA LEU A 272 0.96 -16.27 7.58
C LEU A 272 1.12 -17.77 7.32
N LYS A 273 1.01 -18.18 6.07
CA LYS A 273 1.13 -19.59 5.68
C LYS A 273 2.22 -19.75 4.64
N ALA A 274 3.20 -20.62 4.90
CA ALA A 274 4.21 -21.00 3.92
C ALA A 274 3.89 -22.38 3.34
N PHE A 275 3.63 -22.45 2.05
CA PHE A 275 3.32 -23.70 1.37
C PHE A 275 4.57 -24.58 1.24
N LYS A 276 4.47 -25.88 1.52
CA LYS A 276 5.62 -26.81 1.60
C LYS A 276 6.60 -26.67 0.44
N GLN A 277 6.10 -26.50 -0.79
CA GLN A 277 6.95 -26.42 -1.98
C GLN A 277 7.86 -25.18 -2.02
N VAL A 278 7.47 -24.05 -1.43
CA VAL A 278 8.31 -22.84 -1.43
C VAL A 278 9.49 -22.95 -0.46
N LEU A 279 9.45 -23.90 0.47
CA LEU A 279 10.49 -24.09 1.49
C LEU A 279 11.67 -24.93 1.01
N GLN A 280 11.61 -25.47 -0.22
CA GLN A 280 12.71 -26.18 -0.88
C GLN A 280 13.35 -27.29 -0.01
N GLN A 281 12.52 -28.02 0.76
CA GLN A 281 12.95 -29.08 1.69
C GLN A 281 13.90 -28.65 2.81
N GLN A 282 14.02 -27.34 3.08
CA GLN A 282 14.83 -26.84 4.18
C GLN A 282 14.00 -26.77 5.45
N ALA A 283 14.42 -27.43 6.54
CA ALA A 283 13.67 -27.53 7.80
C ALA A 283 13.55 -26.22 8.61
N GLY A 284 14.24 -25.17 8.19
CA GLY A 284 14.48 -23.98 9.01
C GLY A 284 15.68 -24.16 9.96
N PRO A 285 15.87 -23.26 10.93
CA PRO A 285 15.02 -22.10 11.21
C PRO A 285 15.00 -21.11 10.04
N TYR A 286 13.94 -20.32 9.96
CA TYR A 286 13.79 -19.28 8.93
C TYR A 286 13.88 -17.91 9.55
N TRP A 287 14.02 -16.91 8.69
CA TRP A 287 13.89 -15.51 9.08
C TRP A 287 12.72 -14.88 8.33
N LEU A 288 11.80 -14.27 9.06
CA LEU A 288 10.64 -13.58 8.53
C LEU A 288 10.82 -12.07 8.70
N GLY A 289 10.76 -11.31 7.62
CA GLY A 289 10.94 -9.86 7.68
C GLY A 289 10.43 -9.13 6.45
N THR A 290 10.89 -7.90 6.24
CA THR A 290 10.41 -7.02 5.16
C THR A 290 8.89 -6.87 5.21
N PHE A 291 8.38 -6.48 6.38
CA PHE A 291 6.95 -6.41 6.62
C PHE A 291 6.28 -5.26 5.90
N VAL A 292 5.09 -5.53 5.34
CA VAL A 292 4.13 -4.51 4.92
C VAL A 292 2.80 -4.84 5.58
N LEU A 293 2.50 -4.14 6.67
CA LEU A 293 1.23 -4.21 7.37
C LEU A 293 0.35 -3.04 6.92
N GLU A 294 -0.73 -3.33 6.22
CA GLU A 294 -1.61 -2.32 5.61
C GLU A 294 -3.01 -2.45 6.20
N LEU A 295 -3.55 -1.35 6.72
CA LEU A 295 -4.98 -1.22 6.97
C LEU A 295 -5.63 -0.84 5.65
N ARG A 296 -6.43 -1.76 5.10
CA ARG A 296 -7.13 -1.54 3.85
C ARG A 296 -8.18 -0.44 4.01
N SER A 297 -8.14 0.49 3.06
CA SER A 297 -9.12 1.57 2.93
C SER A 297 -10.54 1.02 2.87
N ALA A 298 -11.45 1.61 3.67
CA ALA A 298 -12.85 1.19 3.73
C ALA A 298 -13.71 1.90 2.66
N MET A 299 -13.19 2.97 2.06
CA MET A 299 -13.90 3.80 1.08
C MET A 299 -12.97 4.26 -0.05
N PRO A 300 -13.42 4.27 -1.31
CA PRO A 300 -12.64 4.85 -2.41
C PRO A 300 -12.17 6.27 -2.08
N GLY A 301 -10.88 6.54 -2.28
CA GLY A 301 -10.27 7.86 -2.02
C GLY A 301 -9.71 8.07 -0.62
N GLU A 302 -9.97 7.18 0.35
CA GLU A 302 -9.26 7.21 1.65
C GLU A 302 -7.85 6.63 1.46
N ALA A 303 -6.83 7.39 1.91
CA ALA A 303 -5.44 6.99 1.81
C ALA A 303 -5.15 5.72 2.61
N ASN A 304 -4.28 4.86 2.07
CA ASN A 304 -3.82 3.68 2.80
C ASN A 304 -3.11 4.10 4.09
N ARG A 305 -3.26 3.29 5.13
CA ARG A 305 -2.57 3.46 6.41
C ARG A 305 -1.73 2.22 6.68
N TYR A 306 -0.54 2.42 7.22
CA TYR A 306 0.42 1.36 7.43
C TYR A 306 0.72 1.16 8.90
N GLY A 307 0.97 -0.08 9.28
CA GLY A 307 1.58 -0.43 10.55
C GLY A 307 3.11 -0.47 10.44
N ASN A 308 3.77 -0.66 11.57
CA ASN A 308 5.21 -0.85 11.66
C ASN A 308 5.56 -2.20 12.32
N SER A 309 6.85 -2.47 12.43
CA SER A 309 7.37 -3.64 13.12
C SER A 309 8.34 -3.19 14.21
N LYS A 310 8.27 -3.81 15.39
CA LYS A 310 9.20 -3.51 16.49
C LYS A 310 10.64 -3.89 16.16
N GLU A 311 10.80 -4.94 15.35
CA GLU A 311 12.09 -5.47 14.89
C GLU A 311 12.08 -5.60 13.36
N PRO A 312 13.23 -5.52 12.67
CA PRO A 312 13.30 -5.68 11.21
C PRO A 312 12.86 -7.07 10.71
N GLY A 313 12.86 -8.07 11.61
CA GLY A 313 12.37 -9.41 11.36
C GLY A 313 12.53 -10.32 12.56
N PHE A 314 11.91 -11.49 12.50
CA PHE A 314 11.85 -12.47 13.57
C PHE A 314 12.36 -13.83 13.09
N ILE A 315 12.91 -14.62 14.01
CA ILE A 315 13.27 -16.01 13.74
C ILE A 315 11.99 -16.84 13.82
N VAL A 316 11.76 -17.66 12.79
CA VAL A 316 10.71 -18.66 12.77
C VAL A 316 11.37 -20.01 13.07
N GLU A 317 10.93 -20.64 14.15
CA GLU A 317 11.51 -21.90 14.61
C GLU A 317 11.39 -23.00 13.53
N ALA A 318 12.35 -23.92 13.55
CA ALA A 318 12.35 -25.06 12.65
C ALA A 318 11.12 -25.93 12.90
N ILE A 319 10.56 -26.46 11.81
CA ILE A 319 9.40 -27.35 11.87
C ILE A 319 9.78 -28.74 11.34
N ASN A 320 9.04 -29.75 11.79
CA ASN A 320 9.21 -31.10 11.26
C ASN A 320 8.51 -31.23 9.90
N PHE A 321 9.27 -31.25 8.81
CA PHE A 321 8.77 -31.44 7.44
C PHE A 321 7.96 -32.72 7.23
N GLY A 322 8.23 -33.76 8.02
CA GLY A 322 7.47 -35.00 7.97
C GLY A 322 6.01 -34.86 8.43
N GLN A 323 5.64 -33.73 9.04
CA GLN A 323 4.26 -33.44 9.44
C GLN A 323 3.46 -32.69 8.35
N LEU A 324 4.11 -32.26 7.27
CA LEU A 324 3.44 -31.55 6.16
C LEU A 324 2.98 -32.54 5.09
N SER A 325 1.72 -32.41 4.65
CA SER A 325 1.20 -33.19 3.53
C SER A 325 1.87 -32.79 2.20
N ASP A 326 1.91 -33.73 1.25
CA ASP A 326 2.38 -33.52 -0.12
C ASP A 326 1.25 -33.14 -1.09
N GLU A 327 0.13 -32.66 -0.56
CA GLU A 327 -1.02 -32.27 -1.37
C GLU A 327 -0.66 -31.06 -2.24
N PRO A 328 -0.86 -31.17 -3.58
CA PRO A 328 -0.58 -30.05 -4.46
C PRO A 328 -1.60 -28.93 -4.25
N PHE A 329 -1.22 -27.71 -4.62
CA PHE A 329 -2.17 -26.62 -4.72
C PHE A 329 -3.20 -26.92 -5.81
N VAL A 330 -4.48 -26.67 -5.50
CA VAL A 330 -5.60 -26.90 -6.42
C VAL A 330 -6.19 -25.56 -6.81
N LEU A 331 -6.24 -25.31 -8.12
CA LEU A 331 -6.85 -24.12 -8.69
C LEU A 331 -8.35 -24.07 -8.48
N SER A 332 -8.85 -22.87 -8.21
CA SER A 332 -10.27 -22.55 -8.30
C SER A 332 -10.76 -22.65 -9.75
N ASP A 333 -12.07 -22.81 -9.92
CA ASP A 333 -12.65 -22.90 -11.26
C ASP A 333 -12.53 -21.58 -12.02
N GLU A 334 -12.55 -20.44 -11.32
CA GLU A 334 -12.32 -19.11 -11.90
C GLU A 334 -10.89 -18.98 -12.45
N GLU A 335 -9.87 -19.40 -11.68
CA GLU A 335 -8.47 -19.36 -12.12
C GLU A 335 -8.25 -20.26 -13.36
N LYS A 336 -8.87 -21.46 -13.37
CA LYS A 336 -8.83 -22.34 -14.55
C LYS A 336 -9.46 -21.69 -15.77
N GLN A 337 -10.64 -21.10 -15.63
CA GLN A 337 -11.35 -20.44 -16.73
C GLN A 337 -10.56 -19.24 -17.27
N ARG A 338 -9.99 -18.43 -16.39
CA ARG A 338 -9.16 -17.29 -16.78
C ARG A 338 -7.90 -17.73 -17.51
N LEU A 339 -7.24 -18.79 -17.03
CA LEU A 339 -6.07 -19.34 -17.69
C LEU A 339 -6.42 -19.86 -19.10
N GLN A 340 -7.52 -20.61 -19.21
CA GLN A 340 -8.01 -21.10 -20.50
C GLN A 340 -8.33 -19.96 -21.47
N PHE A 341 -8.98 -18.89 -21.00
CA PHE A 341 -9.27 -17.72 -21.81
C PHE A 341 -7.99 -17.05 -22.34
N LEU A 342 -6.98 -16.85 -21.49
CA LEU A 342 -5.70 -16.28 -21.92
C LEU A 342 -4.97 -17.17 -22.93
N GLN A 343 -5.02 -18.50 -22.74
CA GLN A 343 -4.44 -19.46 -23.67
C GLN A 343 -5.15 -19.44 -25.03
N GLN A 344 -6.48 -19.29 -25.06
CA GLN A 344 -7.25 -19.15 -26.29
C GLN A 344 -6.88 -17.87 -27.07
N LEU A 345 -6.70 -16.75 -26.37
CA LEU A 345 -6.24 -15.50 -26.99
C LEU A 345 -4.80 -15.58 -27.53
N ALA A 346 -3.98 -16.44 -26.95
CA ALA A 346 -2.62 -16.75 -27.41
C ALA A 346 -2.58 -17.68 -28.64
N GLY A 347 -3.73 -18.10 -29.18
CA GLY A 347 -3.82 -19.07 -30.26
C GLY A 347 -3.71 -20.53 -29.82
N GLY A 348 -3.76 -20.81 -28.51
CA GLY A 348 -3.88 -22.15 -27.95
C GLY A 348 -5.28 -22.72 -28.22
N LYS A 349 -5.34 -23.94 -28.75
CA LYS A 349 -6.59 -24.70 -28.90
C LYS A 349 -6.97 -25.45 -27.64
#